data_AF-A0A103ZAA3-F1
#
_entry.id   AF-A0A103ZAA3-F1
#
_cell.length_a   1.000
_cell.length_b   1.000
_cell.length_c   1.000
_cell.angle_alpha   90.00
_cell.angle_beta   90.00
_cell.angle_gamma   90.00
#
_symmetry.space_group_name_H-M   'P 1'
#
loop_
_entity.id
_entity.type
_entity.pdbx_description
1 polymer ?
#
loop_
_entity_poly.entity_id
_entity_poly.type
_entity_poly.pdbx_seq_one_letter_code
_entity_poly.pdbx_strand_id
1 'polypeptide(L)'
;MGTPITDAAASADIPEVCTVAALGQAISRFGARIAVLCKFVDAVLPQLTAVQCRQITPQFRLGIEEAMASFDDLAVGEEYLSTFLEQTNVLLKVLETKGAR
;
A
#
# COMPACT_ATOMS: atom_id res chain seq x y z
N MET A 1 -20.08 -43.57 -45.87
CA MET A 1 -18.63 -43.57 -46.16
C MET A 1 -18.29 -42.22 -46.80
N GLY A 2 -17.81 -41.20 -46.12
CA GLY A 2 -17.47 -41.03 -44.71
C GLY A 2 -17.62 -39.56 -44.32
N THR A 3 -17.91 -39.34 -43.05
CA THR A 3 -17.70 -38.06 -42.36
C THR A 3 -16.65 -38.33 -41.29
N PRO A 4 -15.57 -37.54 -41.23
CA PRO A 4 -14.87 -37.32 -39.99
C PRO A 4 -15.04 -35.86 -39.56
N ILE A 5 -15.66 -35.61 -38.42
CA ILE A 5 -15.08 -35.57 -37.06
C ILE A 5 -14.69 -34.13 -36.71
N THR A 6 -15.48 -33.61 -35.79
CA THR A 6 -15.25 -32.57 -34.80
C THR A 6 -13.80 -32.48 -34.33
N ASP A 7 -13.21 -31.29 -34.37
CA ASP A 7 -12.19 -30.88 -33.40
C ASP A 7 -12.56 -29.45 -33.00
N ALA A 8 -13.28 -29.34 -31.89
CA ALA A 8 -12.67 -29.07 -30.59
C ALA A 8 -12.28 -27.60 -30.49
N ALA A 9 -13.16 -26.87 -29.81
CA ALA A 9 -12.79 -25.69 -29.06
C ALA A 9 -11.63 -26.04 -28.13
N ALA A 10 -10.40 -25.89 -28.61
CA ALA A 10 -9.24 -25.78 -27.74
C ALA A 10 -9.21 -24.35 -27.27
N SER A 11 -9.90 -24.15 -26.14
CA SER A 11 -9.73 -23.05 -25.20
C SER A 11 -8.26 -22.70 -25.12
N ALA A 12 -7.85 -21.65 -25.85
CA ALA A 12 -6.60 -20.98 -25.57
C ALA A 12 -6.85 -20.23 -24.27
N ASP A 13 -6.51 -20.90 -23.16
CA ASP A 13 -6.05 -20.25 -21.95
C ASP A 13 -4.86 -19.36 -22.37
N ILE A 14 -5.19 -18.18 -22.88
CA ILE A 14 -4.21 -17.12 -23.06
C ILE A 14 -3.84 -16.77 -21.63
N PRO A 15 -2.59 -16.97 -21.21
CA PRO A 15 -2.16 -16.61 -19.86
C PRO A 15 -2.58 -15.16 -19.66
N GLU A 16 -3.22 -14.86 -18.52
CA GLU A 16 -3.73 -13.56 -18.15
C GLU A 16 -2.60 -12.51 -18.27
N VAL A 17 -2.39 -11.99 -19.48
CA VAL A 17 -1.41 -10.94 -19.73
C VAL A 17 -1.94 -9.77 -18.92
N CYS A 18 -1.18 -9.36 -17.91
CA CYS A 18 -1.48 -8.18 -17.12
C CYS A 18 -1.62 -7.00 -18.09
N THR A 19 -2.86 -6.71 -18.48
CA THR A 19 -3.11 -5.68 -19.48
C THR A 19 -2.78 -4.34 -18.83
N VAL A 20 -2.29 -3.39 -19.63
CA VAL A 20 -2.06 -2.00 -19.16
C VAL A 20 -3.33 -1.42 -18.52
N ALA A 21 -4.51 -1.85 -18.99
CA ALA A 21 -5.80 -1.50 -18.40
C ALA A 21 -5.98 -2.08 -16.99
N ALA A 22 -5.67 -3.36 -16.78
CA ALA A 22 -5.74 -4.00 -15.45
C ALA A 22 -4.75 -3.37 -14.46
N LEU A 23 -3.52 -3.07 -14.90
CA LEU A 23 -2.54 -2.34 -14.12
C LEU A 23 -3.04 -0.93 -13.77
N GLY A 24 -3.61 -0.21 -14.74
CA GLY A 24 -4.20 1.11 -14.52
C GLY A 24 -5.34 1.09 -13.50
N GLN A 25 -6.20 0.08 -13.54
CA GLN A 25 -7.25 -0.10 -12.54
C GLN A 25 -6.70 -0.43 -11.15
N ALA A 26 -5.64 -1.24 -11.06
CA ALA A 26 -4.99 -1.54 -9.79
C ALA A 26 -4.35 -0.29 -9.17
N ILE A 27 -3.60 0.48 -9.97
CA ILE A 27 -2.99 1.75 -9.54
C ILE A 27 -4.07 2.77 -9.16
N SER A 28 -5.15 2.88 -9.92
CA SER A 28 -6.25 3.79 -9.60
C SER A 28 -6.91 3.44 -8.26
N ARG A 29 -7.21 2.16 -8.02
CA ARG A 29 -7.75 1.70 -6.72
C ARG A 29 -6.78 1.92 -5.58
N PHE A 30 -5.49 1.66 -5.80
CA PHE A 30 -4.45 1.91 -4.81
C PHE A 30 -4.38 3.40 -4.47
N GLY A 31 -4.27 4.27 -5.48
CA GLY A 31 -4.25 5.73 -5.31
C GLY A 31 -5.49 6.25 -4.60
N ALA A 32 -6.69 5.76 -4.93
CA ALA A 32 -7.93 6.13 -4.25
C ALA A 32 -7.91 5.76 -2.76
N ARG A 33 -7.40 4.56 -2.40
CA ARG A 33 -7.25 4.13 -1.00
C ARG A 33 -6.28 5.03 -0.24
N ILE A 34 -5.11 5.32 -0.83
CA ILE A 34 -4.12 6.20 -0.23
C ILE A 34 -4.69 7.60 -0.02
N ALA A 35 -5.40 8.16 -1.01
CA ALA A 35 -6.03 9.47 -0.89
C ALA A 35 -7.02 9.54 0.29
N VAL A 36 -7.86 8.51 0.47
CA VAL A 36 -8.79 8.42 1.61
C VAL A 36 -8.03 8.32 2.94
N LEU A 37 -6.99 7.48 3.03
CA LEU A 37 -6.18 7.35 4.24
C LEU A 37 -5.47 8.66 4.59
N CYS A 38 -4.88 9.36 3.63
CA CYS A 38 -4.27 10.67 3.84
C CYS A 38 -5.31 11.67 4.37
N LYS A 39 -6.51 11.72 3.78
CA LYS A 39 -7.58 12.62 4.26
C LYS A 39 -8.08 12.26 5.65
N PHE A 40 -8.11 10.98 5.99
CA PHE A 40 -8.42 10.53 7.33
C PHE A 40 -7.37 11.00 8.34
N VAL A 41 -6.08 10.83 8.02
CA VAL A 41 -4.98 11.31 8.87
C VAL A 41 -5.05 12.83 9.04
N ASP A 42 -5.25 13.59 7.96
CA ASP A 42 -5.41 15.05 8.00
C ASP A 42 -6.56 15.48 8.94
N ALA A 43 -7.65 14.72 8.97
CA ALA A 43 -8.81 15.01 9.81
C ALA A 43 -8.61 14.60 11.28
N VAL A 44 -7.98 13.46 11.53
CA VAL A 44 -7.85 12.88 12.87
C VAL A 44 -6.66 13.44 13.63
N LEU A 45 -5.51 13.58 12.98
CA LEU A 45 -4.25 13.94 13.62
C LEU A 45 -4.37 15.25 14.43
N PRO A 46 -5.00 16.34 13.93
CA PRO A 46 -5.18 17.57 14.72
C PRO A 46 -6.04 17.40 15.99
N GLN A 47 -6.96 16.44 15.99
CA GLN A 47 -7.91 16.22 17.09
C GLN A 47 -7.35 15.36 18.22
N LEU A 48 -6.24 14.64 17.97
CA LEU A 48 -5.63 13.81 18.99
C LEU A 48 -5.15 14.67 20.17
N THR A 49 -5.20 14.12 21.38
CA THR A 49 -4.56 14.71 22.55
C THR A 49 -3.06 14.40 22.57
N ALA A 50 -2.29 15.10 23.40
CA ALA A 50 -0.87 14.79 23.59
C ALA A 50 -0.65 13.39 24.18
N VAL A 51 -1.51 12.95 25.10
CA VAL A 51 -1.48 11.60 25.69
C VAL A 51 -1.68 10.54 24.60
N GLN A 52 -2.70 10.70 23.75
CA GLN A 52 -2.95 9.77 22.64
C GLN A 52 -1.77 9.74 21.67
N CYS A 53 -1.17 10.89 21.35
CA CYS A 53 0.02 10.92 20.50
C CYS A 53 1.17 10.13 21.10
N ARG A 54 1.47 10.28 22.41
CA ARG A 54 2.52 9.51 23.08
C ARG A 54 2.26 8.00 23.09
N GLN A 55 0.98 7.59 23.15
CA GLN A 55 0.60 6.17 23.08
C GLN A 55 0.68 5.61 21.65
N ILE A 56 0.32 6.41 20.65
CA ILE A 56 0.31 6.01 19.24
C ILE A 56 1.74 5.94 18.68
N THR A 57 2.63 6.86 19.05
CA THR A 57 4.03 6.88 18.53
C THR A 57 4.73 5.52 18.57
N PRO A 58 4.82 4.80 19.70
CA PRO A 58 5.48 3.49 19.73
C PRO A 58 4.75 2.44 18.90
N GLN A 59 3.41 2.47 18.84
CA GLN A 59 2.63 1.55 18.00
C GLN A 59 2.85 1.81 16.51
N PHE A 60 2.94 3.07 16.11
CA PHE A 60 3.25 3.44 14.74
C PHE A 60 4.65 3.01 14.35
N ARG A 61 5.66 3.24 15.21
CA ARG A 61 7.04 2.74 14.98
C ARG A 61 7.07 1.23 14.80
N LEU A 62 6.40 0.48 15.67
CA LEU A 62 6.33 -0.98 15.56
C LEU A 62 5.70 -1.42 14.23
N GLY A 63 4.58 -0.81 13.82
CA GLY A 63 3.95 -1.15 12.54
C GLY A 63 4.83 -0.84 11.32
N ILE A 64 5.67 0.19 11.39
CA ILE A 64 6.68 0.47 10.35
C ILE A 64 7.77 -0.60 10.34
N GLU A 65 8.27 -0.99 11.52
CA GLU A 65 9.28 -2.04 11.65
C GLU A 65 8.77 -3.38 11.09
N GLU A 66 7.52 -3.74 11.38
CA GLU A 66 6.84 -4.92 10.83
C GLU A 66 6.71 -4.85 9.29
N ALA A 67 6.35 -3.67 8.76
CA ALA A 67 6.29 -3.46 7.32
C ALA A 67 7.67 -3.56 6.65
N MET A 68 8.71 -2.99 7.27
CA MET A 68 10.09 -3.10 6.77
C MET A 68 10.60 -4.53 6.79
N ALA A 69 10.28 -5.32 7.82
CA ALA A 69 10.62 -6.74 7.86
C ALA A 69 10.03 -7.51 6.67
N SER A 70 8.86 -7.09 6.18
CA SER A 70 8.26 -7.68 4.98
C SER A 70 8.96 -7.24 3.68
N PHE A 71 9.71 -6.12 3.71
CA PHE A 71 10.51 -5.67 2.56
C PHE A 71 11.83 -6.40 2.45
N ASP A 72 12.36 -7.02 3.51
CA ASP A 72 13.55 -7.87 3.35
C ASP A 72 13.24 -9.11 2.48
N ASP A 73 12.00 -9.60 2.53
CA ASP A 73 11.52 -10.72 1.72
C ASP A 73 11.11 -10.32 0.29
N LEU A 74 10.94 -9.02 0.02
CA LEU A 74 10.49 -8.48 -1.27
C LEU A 74 11.60 -7.61 -1.84
N ALA A 75 12.05 -7.82 -3.08
CA ALA A 75 13.05 -6.94 -3.69
C ALA A 75 12.46 -5.55 -4.02
N VAL A 76 12.24 -4.73 -2.99
CA VAL A 76 11.62 -3.41 -3.08
C VAL A 76 12.64 -2.41 -3.64
N GLY A 77 12.21 -1.60 -4.60
CA GLY A 77 13.08 -0.59 -5.21
C GLY A 77 13.50 0.51 -4.22
N GLU A 78 14.73 1.02 -4.39
CA GLU A 78 15.31 2.07 -3.54
C GLU A 78 14.42 3.31 -3.43
N GLU A 79 13.79 3.72 -4.53
CA GLU A 79 12.88 4.88 -4.56
C GLU A 79 11.65 4.67 -3.67
N TYR A 80 11.07 3.47 -3.67
CA TYR A 80 9.95 3.14 -2.80
C TYR A 80 10.38 3.17 -1.34
N LEU A 81 11.52 2.55 -1.01
CA LEU A 81 12.02 2.50 0.37
C LEU A 81 12.33 3.91 0.90
N SER A 82 12.99 4.75 0.09
CA SER A 82 13.29 6.14 0.45
C SER A 82 12.01 6.93 0.73
N THR A 83 11.00 6.81 -0.14
CA THR A 83 9.70 7.47 0.02
C THR A 83 8.95 6.98 1.26
N PHE A 84 8.95 5.67 1.50
CA PHE A 84 8.33 5.05 2.68
C PHE A 84 8.93 5.59 3.98
N LEU A 85 10.26 5.66 4.07
CA LEU A 85 10.97 6.20 5.22
C LEU A 85 10.75 7.70 5.38
N GLU A 86 10.74 8.47 4.30
CA GLU A 86 10.43 9.90 4.33
C GLU A 86 9.04 10.15 4.92
N GLN A 87 8.01 9.48 4.39
CA GLN A 87 6.63 9.63 4.87
C GLN A 87 6.48 9.20 6.34
N THR A 88 7.17 8.12 6.73
CA THR A 88 7.23 7.67 8.13
C THR A 88 7.78 8.76 9.05
N ASN A 89 8.92 9.35 8.68
CA ASN A 89 9.57 10.39 9.47
C ASN A 89 8.72 11.65 9.60
N VAL A 90 8.00 12.02 8.54
CA VAL A 90 7.03 13.14 8.58
C VAL A 90 5.97 12.90 9.64
N LEU A 91 5.32 11.73 9.64
CA LEU A 91 4.27 11.42 10.60
C LEU A 91 4.78 11.27 12.03
N LEU A 92 5.94 10.64 12.23
CA LEU A 92 6.59 10.54 13.55
C LEU A 92 6.89 11.93 14.13
N LYS A 93 7.45 12.84 13.33
CA LYS A 93 7.75 14.20 13.76
C LYS A 93 6.49 14.93 14.22
N VAL A 94 5.36 14.75 13.53
CA VAL A 94 4.10 15.37 13.95
C VAL A 94 3.60 14.78 15.26
N LEU A 95 3.61 13.45 15.40
CA LEU A 95 3.18 12.77 16.63
C LEU A 95 4.06 13.17 17.83
N GLU A 96 5.37 13.22 17.67
CA GLU A 96 6.33 13.61 18.71
C GLU A 96 6.16 15.07 19.11
N THR A 97 6.06 15.98 18.13
CA THR A 97 5.85 17.41 18.39
C THR A 97 4.56 17.65 19.18
N LYS A 98 3.49 16.95 18.80
CA LYS A 98 2.18 17.12 19.44
C LYS A 98 2.05 16.36 20.75
N GLY A 99 2.82 15.30 20.95
CA GLY A 99 2.93 14.55 22.20
C GLY A 99 3.83 15.22 23.24
N ALA A 100 4.71 16.14 22.84
CA ALA A 100 5.57 16.91 23.75
C ALA A 100 4.90 18.17 24.35
N ARG A 101 3.77 18.60 23.78
CA ARG A 101 2.92 19.69 24.29
C ARG A 101 1.99 19.17 25.39
#